data_AF-A0A8H8A7N8-F1
#
_entry.id   AF-A0A8H8A7N8-F1
#
_cell.length_a   1.000
_cell.length_b   1.000
_cell.length_c   1.000
_cell.angle_alpha   90.00
_cell.angle_beta   90.00
_cell.angle_gamma   90.00
#
_symmetry.space_group_name_H-M   'P 1'
#
loop_
_entity.id
_entity.type
_entity.pdbx_description
1 polymer ?
#
loop_
_entity_poly.entity_id
_entity_poly.type
_entity_poly.pdbx_seq_one_letter_code
_entity_poly.pdbx_strand_id
1 'polypeptide(L)'
;MSSTDVFDREYYDILEIDPSADSLTIKKAYRRLAIRFHPDKNPDNPEEARQKFQKIGEAYQVLSNPDLRRKYNIYGKKEATPDQGFCDASEFFANLFGGEAFIDLIGEISLIRDLTKAIEISEMDKSSNREGKNASVKSMSSFTSKKTITSTNPAFSPTSTISETEKNTEKHCKKKGLTKEQQAELLAFEKERAITREKRVENLANKLLDRLNIWTESSKDEATTRAFQEKIKYEAENLKMESFGVELLNAIGVIYIQKGTTLLKSQKFLGIGGFFNKIKEKGNIVKDIFTTISSALDAQMTAEQLAKLEEKEDWTSTRKTELEKEMTGKILLASWRGAKFEVSGVLRDVCDKVLSKSVPLEKRIERARALIMIGAIFCETQPDPGDEGRVFEELMRNSTKKKV
;
A
#
# COMPACT_ATOMS: atom_id res chain seq x y z
N MET A 1 26.83 23.10 -19.93
CA MET A 1 26.41 23.24 -18.52
C MET A 1 26.74 21.94 -17.82
N SER A 2 27.55 21.97 -16.76
CA SER A 2 27.90 20.75 -16.01
C SER A 2 26.67 20.25 -15.24
N SER A 3 26.66 18.97 -14.87
CA SER A 3 25.57 18.30 -14.14
C SER A 3 25.27 18.86 -12.72
N THR A 4 25.82 20.03 -12.37
CA THR A 4 25.81 20.65 -11.03
C THR A 4 25.17 22.04 -10.99
N ASP A 5 24.76 22.58 -12.15
CA ASP A 5 24.13 23.90 -12.25
C ASP A 5 22.60 23.75 -12.15
N VAL A 6 22.06 24.04 -10.97
CA VAL A 6 20.62 24.01 -10.68
C VAL A 6 20.13 25.43 -10.41
N PHE A 7 19.00 25.80 -11.01
CA PHE A 7 18.43 27.15 -10.87
C PHE A 7 18.11 27.51 -9.43
N ASP A 8 17.68 26.53 -8.63
CA ASP A 8 17.32 26.67 -7.23
C ASP A 8 17.84 25.46 -6.44
N ARG A 9 18.41 25.73 -5.26
CA ARG A 9 18.96 24.71 -4.34
C ARG A 9 18.07 24.46 -3.13
N GLU A 10 17.02 25.26 -2.91
CA GLU A 10 16.19 25.24 -1.70
C GLU A 10 15.71 23.82 -1.33
N TYR A 11 15.19 23.04 -2.30
CA TYR A 11 14.71 21.68 -2.01
C TYR A 11 15.83 20.68 -1.73
N TYR A 12 17.01 20.85 -2.37
CA TYR A 12 18.18 20.01 -2.07
C TYR A 12 18.74 20.33 -0.69
N ASP A 13 18.75 21.61 -0.32
CA ASP A 13 19.20 22.08 0.99
C ASP A 13 18.22 21.65 2.10
N ILE A 14 16.89 21.72 1.85
CA ILE A 14 15.85 21.22 2.77
C ILE A 14 16.04 19.72 3.02
N LEU A 15 16.40 18.94 2.01
CA LEU A 15 16.67 17.52 2.14
C LEU A 15 18.10 17.20 2.61
N GLU A 16 18.96 18.20 2.82
CA GLU A 16 20.36 18.01 3.21
C GLU A 16 21.13 17.07 2.25
N ILE A 17 20.97 17.26 0.94
CA ILE A 17 21.56 16.43 -0.13
C ILE A 17 22.19 17.28 -1.25
N ASP A 18 23.13 16.68 -1.99
CA ASP A 18 23.73 17.32 -3.15
C ASP A 18 22.77 17.29 -4.38
N PRO A 19 22.76 18.31 -5.25
CA PRO A 19 21.98 18.29 -6.49
C PRO A 19 22.24 17.09 -7.42
N SER A 20 23.39 16.43 -7.29
CA SER A 20 23.75 15.20 -7.99
C SER A 20 23.23 13.91 -7.33
N ALA A 21 22.54 14.00 -6.19
CA ALA A 21 22.00 12.86 -5.46
C ALA A 21 21.09 11.98 -6.34
N ASP A 22 21.26 10.67 -6.24
CA ASP A 22 20.37 9.71 -6.89
C ASP A 22 19.00 9.65 -6.18
N SER A 23 18.02 9.05 -6.85
CA SER A 23 16.65 8.92 -6.32
C SER A 23 16.63 8.21 -4.96
N LEU A 24 17.53 7.24 -4.77
CA LEU A 24 17.68 6.52 -3.51
C LEU A 24 18.13 7.45 -2.37
N THR A 25 19.11 8.31 -2.61
CA THR A 25 19.63 9.28 -1.64
C THR A 25 18.58 10.31 -1.27
N ILE A 26 17.84 10.84 -2.26
CA ILE A 26 16.71 11.76 -2.04
C ILE A 26 15.67 11.14 -1.10
N LYS A 27 15.32 9.87 -1.35
CA LYS A 27 14.33 9.14 -0.57
C LYS A 27 14.79 8.85 0.84
N LYS A 28 16.05 8.44 1.02
CA LYS A 28 16.67 8.23 2.34
C LYS A 28 16.69 9.52 3.15
N ALA A 29 17.06 10.63 2.51
CA ALA A 29 17.08 11.95 3.13
C ALA A 29 15.70 12.40 3.59
N TYR A 30 14.69 12.30 2.72
CA TYR A 30 13.30 12.57 3.08
C TYR A 30 12.87 11.79 4.31
N ARG A 31 13.10 10.48 4.35
CA ARG A 31 12.72 9.64 5.50
C ARG A 31 13.40 10.08 6.79
N ARG A 32 14.73 10.23 6.75
CA ARG A 32 15.53 10.68 7.91
C ARG A 32 14.99 12.00 8.46
N LEU A 33 14.69 12.96 7.59
CA LEU A 33 14.24 14.30 7.97
C LEU A 33 12.78 14.33 8.40
N ALA A 34 11.90 13.59 7.72
CA ALA A 34 10.51 13.41 8.12
C ALA A 34 10.41 12.85 9.54
N ILE A 35 11.33 11.96 9.91
CA ILE A 35 11.44 11.42 11.27
C ILE A 35 12.00 12.46 12.23
N ARG A 36 13.12 13.10 11.87
CA ARG A 36 13.80 14.08 12.72
C ARG A 36 12.89 15.25 13.07
N PHE A 37 12.11 15.72 12.12
CA PHE A 37 11.21 16.87 12.25
C PHE A 37 9.74 16.47 12.40
N HIS A 38 9.46 15.21 12.73
CA HIS A 38 8.10 14.85 13.12
C HIS A 38 7.71 15.62 14.40
N PRO A 39 6.51 16.22 14.48
CA PRO A 39 6.07 16.96 15.67
C PRO A 39 6.22 16.15 16.97
N ASP A 40 6.01 14.84 16.89
CA ASP A 40 6.17 13.90 18.00
C ASP A 40 7.58 13.74 18.58
N LYS A 41 8.63 13.96 17.77
CA LYS A 41 10.02 13.92 18.23
C LYS A 41 10.51 15.28 18.70
N ASN A 42 9.69 16.32 18.51
CA ASN A 42 9.99 17.71 18.84
C ASN A 42 8.85 18.30 19.68
N PRO A 43 8.53 17.70 20.86
CA PRO A 43 7.40 18.13 21.69
C PRO A 43 7.59 19.55 22.24
N ASP A 44 8.82 20.03 22.34
CA ASP A 44 9.15 21.36 22.83
C ASP A 44 8.86 22.45 21.78
N ASN A 45 8.92 22.12 20.48
CA ASN A 45 8.72 23.06 19.35
C ASN A 45 7.85 22.44 18.23
N PRO A 46 6.59 22.06 18.51
CA PRO A 46 5.75 21.31 17.56
C PRO A 46 5.38 22.12 16.30
N GLU A 47 5.25 23.44 16.42
CA GLU A 47 4.91 24.32 15.29
C GLU A 47 6.05 24.43 14.29
N GLU A 48 7.29 24.60 14.77
CA GLU A 48 8.47 24.63 13.91
C GLU A 48 8.70 23.26 13.23
N ALA A 49 8.50 22.16 13.98
CA ALA A 49 8.58 20.81 13.46
C ALA A 49 7.55 20.57 12.35
N ARG A 50 6.30 21.00 12.54
CA ARG A 50 5.24 20.92 11.53
C ARG A 50 5.58 21.70 10.26
N GLN A 51 6.11 22.92 10.39
CA GLN A 51 6.52 23.72 9.24
C GLN A 51 7.70 23.08 8.48
N LYS A 52 8.68 22.54 9.20
CA LYS A 52 9.80 21.81 8.57
C LYS A 52 9.32 20.54 7.90
N PHE A 53 8.46 19.75 8.55
CA PHE A 53 7.89 18.53 7.99
C PHE A 53 7.13 18.79 6.68
N GLN A 54 6.35 19.86 6.63
CA GLN A 54 5.64 20.27 5.42
C GLN A 54 6.61 20.63 4.28
N LYS A 55 7.66 21.40 4.57
CA LYS A 55 8.71 21.75 3.59
C LYS A 55 9.52 20.52 3.12
N ILE A 56 9.77 19.57 4.01
CA ILE A 56 10.44 18.30 3.68
C ILE A 56 9.58 17.46 2.74
N GLY A 57 8.25 17.40 3.01
CA GLY A 57 7.29 16.76 2.11
C GLY A 57 7.24 17.42 0.73
N GLU A 58 7.22 18.75 0.68
CA GLU A 58 7.27 19.54 -0.55
C GLU A 58 8.53 19.22 -1.37
N ALA A 59 9.69 19.33 -0.74
CA ALA A 59 10.97 19.08 -1.38
C ALA A 59 11.04 17.66 -1.95
N TYR A 60 10.57 16.67 -1.19
CA TYR A 60 10.54 15.29 -1.65
C TYR A 60 9.58 15.08 -2.81
N GLN A 61 8.38 15.65 -2.79
CA GLN A 61 7.40 15.49 -3.89
C GLN A 61 7.97 16.00 -5.23
N VAL A 62 8.69 17.12 -5.19
CA VAL A 62 9.32 17.68 -6.39
C VAL A 62 10.57 16.91 -6.80
N LEU A 63 11.46 16.59 -5.86
CA LEU A 63 12.75 15.95 -6.17
C LEU A 63 12.67 14.44 -6.43
N SER A 64 11.63 13.76 -5.94
CA SER A 64 11.45 12.32 -6.17
C SER A 64 10.91 12.01 -7.56
N ASN A 65 10.12 12.90 -8.15
CA ASN A 65 9.60 12.73 -9.50
C ASN A 65 10.62 13.25 -10.54
N PRO A 66 11.09 12.42 -11.50
CA PRO A 66 12.11 12.83 -12.48
C PRO A 66 11.71 14.03 -13.34
N ASP A 67 10.43 14.17 -13.69
CA ASP A 67 9.94 15.27 -14.51
C ASP A 67 9.82 16.56 -13.72
N LEU A 68 9.31 16.51 -12.49
CA LEU A 68 9.23 17.68 -11.60
C LEU A 68 10.64 18.13 -11.16
N ARG A 69 11.55 17.20 -10.84
CA ARG A 69 12.94 17.52 -10.52
C ARG A 69 13.64 18.21 -11.68
N ARG A 70 13.41 17.75 -12.91
CA ARG A 70 13.96 18.37 -14.12
C ARG A 70 13.44 19.80 -14.28
N LYS A 71 12.12 20.02 -14.16
CA LYS A 71 11.52 21.36 -14.22
C LYS A 71 12.07 22.26 -13.12
N TYR A 72 12.18 21.75 -11.89
CA TYR A 72 12.77 22.46 -10.76
C TYR A 72 14.23 22.87 -11.02
N ASN A 73 15.04 21.96 -11.57
CA ASN A 73 16.44 22.25 -11.88
C ASN A 73 16.61 23.36 -12.93
N ILE A 74 15.67 23.49 -13.86
CA ILE A 74 15.75 24.45 -14.97
C ILE A 74 15.09 25.79 -14.63
N TYR A 75 13.93 25.75 -13.98
CA TYR A 75 13.03 26.92 -13.81
C TYR A 75 12.82 27.32 -12.35
N GLY A 76 13.31 26.54 -11.39
CA GLY A 76 13.12 26.75 -9.96
C GLY A 76 11.70 26.47 -9.46
N LYS A 77 11.45 26.83 -8.19
CA LYS A 77 10.22 26.53 -7.45
C LYS A 77 8.92 27.01 -8.11
N LYS A 78 8.97 28.09 -8.91
CA LYS A 78 7.78 28.74 -9.48
C LYS A 78 7.06 27.91 -10.54
N GLU A 79 7.77 27.06 -11.29
CA GLU A 79 7.19 26.21 -12.34
C GLU A 79 7.19 24.71 -12.00
N ALA A 80 7.73 24.34 -10.84
CA ALA A 80 7.74 22.97 -10.34
C ALA A 80 6.62 22.68 -9.34
N THR A 81 5.54 23.46 -9.37
CA THR A 81 4.35 23.24 -8.53
C THR A 81 3.46 22.16 -9.16
N PRO A 82 3.07 21.11 -8.42
CA PRO A 82 2.08 20.16 -8.90
C PRO A 82 0.73 20.85 -9.18
N ASP A 83 0.08 20.52 -10.31
CA ASP A 83 -1.20 21.13 -10.75
C ASP A 83 -2.38 20.88 -9.79
N GLN A 84 -2.22 19.95 -8.83
CA GLN A 84 -3.18 19.69 -7.76
C GLN A 84 -2.44 19.76 -6.42
N GLY A 85 -3.04 20.45 -5.45
CA GLY A 85 -2.42 20.77 -4.16
C GLY A 85 -1.89 19.56 -3.37
N PHE A 86 -1.16 19.88 -2.30
CA PHE A 86 -0.48 18.93 -1.43
C PHE A 86 -1.35 17.76 -0.93
N CYS A 87 -0.84 16.55 -1.17
CA CYS A 87 -1.22 15.24 -0.61
C CYS A 87 -2.69 14.80 -0.79
N ASP A 88 -2.99 14.09 -1.87
CA ASP A 88 -4.01 13.03 -1.83
C ASP A 88 -3.51 11.91 -0.89
N ALA A 89 -4.29 11.61 0.16
CA ALA A 89 -3.97 10.53 1.10
C ALA A 89 -3.79 9.20 0.37
N SER A 90 -4.52 8.97 -0.73
CA SER A 90 -4.38 7.77 -1.54
C SER A 90 -3.00 7.69 -2.21
N GLU A 91 -2.50 8.79 -2.77
CA GLU A 91 -1.18 8.83 -3.41
C GLU A 91 -0.05 8.66 -2.38
N PHE A 92 -0.18 9.30 -1.20
CA PHE A 92 0.75 9.10 -0.09
C PHE A 92 0.85 7.62 0.31
N PHE A 93 -0.29 6.94 0.50
CA PHE A 93 -0.28 5.53 0.89
C PHE A 93 0.18 4.60 -0.23
N ALA A 94 -0.14 4.90 -1.49
CA ALA A 94 0.37 4.14 -2.64
C ALA A 94 1.90 4.19 -2.69
N ASN A 95 2.48 5.39 -2.50
CA ASN A 95 3.93 5.58 -2.43
C ASN A 95 4.55 4.94 -1.17
N LEU A 96 3.82 4.91 -0.06
CA LEU A 96 4.28 4.33 1.21
C LEU A 96 4.36 2.80 1.17
N PHE A 97 3.38 2.12 0.57
CA PHE A 97 3.25 0.65 0.64
C PHE A 97 3.66 -0.09 -0.63
N GLY A 98 4.08 0.61 -1.68
CA GLY A 98 4.40 -0.01 -2.96
C GLY A 98 5.20 0.87 -3.89
N GLY A 99 5.97 1.82 -3.34
CA GLY A 99 6.72 2.83 -4.08
C GLY A 99 7.50 2.29 -5.28
N GLU A 100 7.91 3.17 -6.20
CA GLU A 100 8.29 2.83 -7.59
C GLU A 100 9.12 1.56 -7.80
N ALA A 101 10.06 1.25 -6.90
CA ALA A 101 10.89 0.04 -6.97
C ALA A 101 10.08 -1.28 -7.00
N PHE A 102 8.87 -1.30 -6.44
CA PHE A 102 8.01 -2.49 -6.38
C PHE A 102 7.04 -2.61 -7.56
N ILE A 103 6.91 -1.59 -8.42
CA ILE A 103 5.94 -1.58 -9.53
C ILE A 103 6.13 -2.79 -10.45
N ASP A 104 7.36 -3.22 -10.69
CA ASP A 104 7.66 -4.36 -11.55
C ASP A 104 7.30 -5.72 -10.94
N LEU A 105 7.16 -5.80 -9.61
CA LEU A 105 6.82 -7.03 -8.90
C LEU A 105 5.33 -7.12 -8.61
N ILE A 106 4.72 -6.01 -8.18
CA ILE A 106 3.35 -6.00 -7.68
C ILE A 106 2.43 -5.04 -8.43
N GLY A 107 2.96 -4.07 -9.20
CA GLY A 107 2.19 -2.98 -9.81
C GLY A 107 1.69 -1.95 -8.79
N GLU A 108 1.01 -0.91 -9.26
CA GLU A 108 0.49 0.16 -8.40
C GLU A 108 -0.61 -0.32 -7.46
N ILE A 109 -0.52 0.06 -6.18
CA ILE A 109 -1.55 -0.24 -5.18
C ILE A 109 -2.71 0.72 -5.35
N SER A 110 -3.92 0.19 -5.44
CA SER A 110 -5.13 0.93 -5.83
C SER A 110 -6.24 0.91 -4.78
N LEU A 111 -6.15 0.06 -3.74
CA LEU A 111 -7.25 -0.18 -2.81
C LEU A 111 -7.82 1.08 -2.18
N ILE A 112 -6.96 2.00 -1.71
CA ILE A 112 -7.41 3.21 -1.03
C ILE A 112 -8.10 4.15 -2.02
N ARG A 113 -7.52 4.35 -3.20
CA ARG A 113 -8.14 5.10 -4.30
C ARG A 113 -9.50 4.54 -4.65
N ASP A 114 -9.57 3.22 -4.79
CA ASP A 114 -10.80 2.53 -5.18
C ASP A 114 -11.88 2.67 -4.10
N LEU A 115 -11.49 2.61 -2.82
CA LEU A 115 -12.40 2.79 -1.69
C LEU A 115 -12.92 4.23 -1.62
N THR A 116 -12.06 5.22 -1.78
CA THR A 116 -12.43 6.64 -1.80
C THR A 116 -13.44 6.90 -2.92
N LYS A 117 -13.16 6.45 -4.15
CA LYS A 117 -14.07 6.60 -5.28
C LYS A 117 -15.42 5.90 -5.05
N ALA A 118 -15.43 4.71 -4.43
CA ALA A 118 -16.68 4.03 -4.08
C ALA A 118 -17.52 4.79 -3.05
N ILE A 119 -16.88 5.41 -2.05
CA ILE A 119 -17.56 6.26 -1.07
C ILE A 119 -18.14 7.49 -1.76
N GLU A 120 -17.37 8.17 -2.61
CA GLU A 120 -17.83 9.34 -3.37
C GLU A 120 -19.09 9.04 -4.19
N ILE A 121 -19.10 7.94 -4.95
CA ILE A 121 -20.28 7.48 -5.73
C ILE A 121 -21.50 7.29 -4.81
N SER A 122 -21.29 6.74 -3.61
CA SER A 122 -22.38 6.55 -2.64
C SER A 122 -22.92 7.86 -2.04
N GLU A 123 -22.14 8.96 -2.09
CA GLU A 123 -22.47 10.25 -1.48
C GLU A 123 -23.01 11.31 -2.45
N MET A 124 -22.98 11.06 -3.77
CA MET A 124 -23.36 12.01 -4.84
C MET A 124 -24.77 12.65 -4.71
N ASP A 125 -25.69 12.05 -3.95
CA ASP A 125 -27.05 12.58 -3.74
C ASP A 125 -27.15 13.74 -2.71
N LYS A 126 -26.07 14.13 -2.02
CA LYS A 126 -26.10 15.21 -0.99
C LYS A 126 -25.80 16.60 -1.54
N SER A 127 -25.30 16.73 -2.77
CA SER A 127 -24.80 18.00 -3.34
C SER A 127 -25.76 18.68 -4.32
N SER A 128 -26.84 18.03 -4.75
CA SER A 128 -27.79 18.58 -5.74
C SER A 128 -28.86 19.54 -5.16
N ASN A 129 -28.73 20.00 -3.90
CA ASN A 129 -29.66 20.99 -3.33
C ASN A 129 -28.99 22.14 -2.55
N ARG A 130 -27.86 22.65 -3.04
CA ARG A 130 -27.35 23.98 -2.65
C ARG A 130 -26.71 24.67 -3.86
N GLU A 131 -27.52 25.39 -4.62
CA GLU A 131 -27.00 26.43 -5.51
C GLU A 131 -26.36 27.57 -4.71
N GLY A 132 -25.20 28.03 -5.20
CA GLY A 132 -24.66 29.35 -4.90
C GLY A 132 -23.78 29.46 -3.66
N LYS A 133 -22.51 29.06 -3.78
CA LYS A 133 -21.34 29.86 -3.36
C LYS A 133 -20.04 29.15 -3.74
N ASN A 134 -19.18 29.87 -4.47
CA ASN A 134 -17.78 29.52 -4.74
C ASN A 134 -17.10 28.98 -3.48
N ALA A 135 -16.57 27.75 -3.55
CA ALA A 135 -15.75 27.17 -2.50
C ALA A 135 -14.48 26.58 -3.12
N SER A 136 -13.39 27.32 -2.89
CA SER A 136 -12.02 26.85 -3.03
C SER A 136 -11.83 25.51 -2.33
N VAL A 137 -11.20 24.57 -3.03
CA VAL A 137 -10.85 23.23 -2.54
C VAL A 137 -9.98 23.38 -1.29
N LYS A 138 -10.58 23.13 -0.14
CA LYS A 138 -9.88 23.17 1.14
C LYS A 138 -9.16 21.84 1.31
N SER A 139 -7.86 21.90 1.03
CA SER A 139 -6.82 20.92 1.34
C SER A 139 -7.04 20.22 2.69
N MET A 140 -6.63 18.96 2.73
CA MET A 140 -6.67 18.00 3.84
C MET A 140 -5.90 18.47 5.09
N SER A 141 -6.43 19.48 5.80
CA SER A 141 -5.86 19.98 7.06
C SER A 141 -6.87 20.14 8.20
N SER A 142 -8.05 19.54 8.08
CA SER A 142 -9.05 19.56 9.15
C SER A 142 -9.89 18.29 9.14
N PHE A 143 -9.37 17.22 9.74
CA PHE A 143 -10.20 16.10 10.19
C PHE A 143 -10.81 16.41 11.56
N THR A 144 -11.34 17.63 11.72
CA THR A 144 -12.01 18.09 12.94
C THR A 144 -13.17 19.01 12.53
N SER A 145 -14.30 18.43 12.13
CA SER A 145 -15.62 19.01 12.36
C SER A 145 -16.75 18.09 11.89
N LYS A 146 -17.42 17.49 12.90
CA LYS A 146 -18.83 17.07 12.92
C LYS A 146 -19.43 16.49 11.65
N LYS A 147 -19.40 15.15 11.55
CA LYS A 147 -20.58 14.37 11.17
C LYS A 147 -20.44 12.94 11.68
N THR A 148 -21.35 12.55 12.58
CA THR A 148 -21.49 11.19 13.10
C THR A 148 -21.67 10.20 11.95
N ILE A 149 -20.65 9.39 11.66
CA ILE A 149 -20.72 8.30 10.68
C ILE A 149 -21.41 7.13 11.38
N THR A 150 -22.67 6.88 11.03
CA THR A 150 -23.38 5.67 11.45
C THR A 150 -23.22 4.61 10.37
N SER A 151 -22.49 3.54 10.71
CA SER A 151 -22.44 2.21 10.08
C SER A 151 -23.16 2.01 8.73
N THR A 152 -22.35 1.95 7.66
CA THR A 152 -22.66 1.27 6.41
C THR A 152 -21.41 0.55 5.90
N ASN A 153 -21.39 -0.78 5.99
CA ASN A 153 -20.45 -1.64 5.26
C ASN A 153 -20.57 -1.37 3.75
N PRO A 154 -19.49 -1.05 3.02
CA PRO A 154 -19.47 -1.22 1.58
C PRO A 154 -19.36 -2.71 1.28
N ALA A 155 -20.32 -3.23 0.52
CA ALA A 155 -20.42 -4.63 0.16
C ALA A 155 -19.18 -5.08 -0.64
N PHE A 156 -18.40 -5.99 -0.05
CA PHE A 156 -17.60 -6.95 -0.79
C PHE A 156 -18.34 -8.29 -0.68
N SER A 157 -19.02 -8.72 -1.74
CA SER A 157 -19.68 -10.02 -1.77
C SER A 157 -18.72 -11.11 -2.27
N PRO A 158 -18.54 -12.20 -1.51
CA PRO A 158 -18.31 -13.52 -2.07
C PRO A 158 -19.63 -14.30 -2.04
N THR A 159 -20.00 -14.89 -3.18
CA THR A 159 -21.25 -15.61 -3.40
C THR A 159 -21.43 -16.84 -2.48
N SER A 160 -22.60 -16.90 -1.84
CA SER A 160 -23.40 -18.05 -1.36
C SER A 160 -22.78 -19.16 -0.49
N THR A 161 -23.26 -19.32 0.76
CA THR A 161 -24.28 -20.32 1.20
C THR A 161 -24.17 -20.57 2.72
N ILE A 162 -25.33 -20.76 3.38
CA ILE A 162 -25.63 -21.43 4.67
C ILE A 162 -26.35 -20.51 5.70
N SER A 163 -27.69 -20.59 5.60
CA SER A 163 -28.77 -20.68 6.60
C SER A 163 -28.80 -19.83 7.88
N GLU A 164 -29.84 -18.99 7.92
CA GLU A 164 -30.90 -18.90 8.95
C GLU A 164 -30.52 -19.13 10.42
N THR A 165 -30.36 -18.01 11.13
CA THR A 165 -31.11 -17.71 12.36
C THR A 165 -30.83 -16.25 12.70
N GLU A 166 -31.86 -15.39 12.67
CA GLU A 166 -32.02 -14.23 13.57
C GLU A 166 -33.27 -13.43 13.16
N LYS A 167 -34.43 -13.88 13.63
CA LYS A 167 -35.59 -13.02 13.85
C LYS A 167 -35.42 -12.40 15.23
N ASN A 168 -35.13 -11.10 15.28
CA ASN A 168 -35.74 -10.12 16.19
C ASN A 168 -34.83 -8.89 16.33
N THR A 169 -35.17 -7.81 15.62
CA THR A 169 -35.28 -6.43 16.14
C THR A 169 -35.50 -5.47 14.98
N GLU A 170 -36.73 -5.44 14.46
CA GLU A 170 -37.20 -4.29 13.68
C GLU A 170 -37.67 -3.20 14.64
N LYS A 171 -36.97 -2.06 14.66
CA LYS A 171 -37.56 -0.71 14.57
C LYS A 171 -36.48 0.38 14.57
N HIS A 172 -36.65 1.33 13.64
CA HIS A 172 -35.90 2.59 13.41
C HIS A 172 -34.62 2.56 12.55
N CYS A 173 -34.80 2.48 11.22
CA CYS A 173 -34.47 3.54 10.24
C CYS A 173 -34.59 2.97 8.82
N LYS A 174 -35.53 3.47 8.01
CA LYS A 174 -35.61 3.12 6.58
C LYS A 174 -34.36 3.67 5.86
N LYS A 175 -33.35 2.84 5.64
CA LYS A 175 -32.22 3.15 4.74
C LYS A 175 -32.77 3.25 3.30
N LYS A 176 -32.68 4.44 2.69
CA LYS A 176 -32.93 4.62 1.25
C LYS A 176 -31.84 3.82 0.51
N GLY A 177 -32.24 2.91 -0.39
CA GLY A 177 -31.30 2.19 -1.26
C GLY A 177 -30.64 3.13 -2.28
N LEU A 178 -29.54 2.70 -2.90
CA LEU A 178 -28.83 3.46 -3.94
C LEU A 178 -29.78 3.83 -5.09
N THR A 179 -29.61 5.01 -5.68
CA THR A 179 -30.34 5.43 -6.88
C THR A 179 -29.93 4.57 -8.08
N LYS A 180 -30.75 4.57 -9.15
CA LYS A 180 -30.42 3.84 -10.39
C LYS A 180 -29.13 4.36 -11.04
N GLU A 181 -28.86 5.66 -10.92
CA GLU A 181 -27.65 6.30 -11.41
C GLU A 181 -26.42 5.83 -10.63
N GLN A 182 -26.48 5.85 -9.29
CA GLN A 182 -25.42 5.33 -8.42
C GLN A 182 -25.13 3.83 -8.68
N GLN A 183 -26.17 3.02 -8.90
CA GLN A 183 -26.01 1.61 -9.23
C GLN A 183 -25.31 1.43 -10.58
N ALA A 184 -25.68 2.21 -11.60
CA ALA A 184 -25.06 2.15 -12.92
C ALA A 184 -23.59 2.59 -12.89
N GLU A 185 -23.29 3.66 -12.15
CA GLU A 185 -21.93 4.18 -11.97
C GLU A 185 -21.06 3.21 -11.17
N LEU A 186 -21.58 2.62 -10.09
CA LEU A 186 -20.87 1.61 -9.32
C LEU A 186 -20.54 0.37 -10.17
N LEU A 187 -21.49 -0.09 -10.99
CA LEU A 187 -21.25 -1.20 -11.93
C LEU A 187 -20.22 -0.85 -13.02
N ALA A 188 -20.23 0.39 -13.52
CA ALA A 188 -19.24 0.85 -14.49
C ALA A 188 -17.84 0.89 -13.85
N PHE A 189 -17.76 1.41 -12.63
CA PHE A 189 -16.53 1.47 -11.85
C PHE A 189 -15.96 0.08 -11.53
N GLU A 190 -16.81 -0.88 -11.12
CA GLU A 190 -16.40 -2.27 -10.90
C GLU A 190 -15.83 -2.92 -12.16
N LYS A 191 -16.43 -2.67 -13.33
CA LYS A 191 -15.94 -3.16 -14.63
C LYS A 191 -14.59 -2.54 -14.99
N GLU A 192 -14.44 -1.23 -14.83
CA GLU A 192 -13.18 -0.50 -15.07
C GLU A 192 -12.05 -1.08 -14.21
N ARG A 193 -12.35 -1.33 -12.93
CA ARG A 193 -11.42 -1.94 -11.98
C ARG A 193 -11.01 -3.36 -12.39
N ALA A 194 -11.96 -4.18 -12.83
CA ALA A 194 -11.68 -5.54 -13.29
C ALA A 194 -10.73 -5.54 -14.50
N ILE A 195 -10.99 -4.66 -15.49
CA ILE A 195 -10.15 -4.50 -16.68
C ILE A 195 -8.74 -4.02 -16.29
N THR A 196 -8.65 -3.03 -15.40
CA THR A 196 -7.36 -2.50 -14.94
C THR A 196 -6.55 -3.57 -14.21
N ARG A 197 -7.20 -4.35 -13.35
CA ARG A 197 -6.58 -5.48 -12.65
C ARG A 197 -6.09 -6.54 -13.64
N GLU A 198 -6.88 -6.90 -14.64
CA GLU A 198 -6.49 -7.90 -15.64
C GLU A 198 -5.25 -7.47 -16.43
N LYS A 199 -5.22 -6.22 -16.91
CA LYS A 199 -4.04 -5.64 -17.58
C LYS A 199 -2.80 -5.65 -16.68
N ARG A 200 -2.96 -5.29 -15.40
CA ARG A 200 -1.87 -5.36 -14.40
C ARG A 200 -1.36 -6.78 -14.25
N VAL A 201 -2.24 -7.77 -14.07
CA VAL A 201 -1.87 -9.18 -13.93
C VAL A 201 -1.15 -9.68 -15.18
N GLU A 202 -1.59 -9.30 -16.37
CA GLU A 202 -0.92 -9.66 -17.61
C GLU A 202 0.49 -9.09 -17.74
N ASN A 203 0.63 -7.79 -17.50
CA ASN A 203 1.94 -7.13 -17.54
C ASN A 203 2.91 -7.76 -16.52
N LEU A 204 2.46 -7.95 -15.28
CA LEU A 204 3.28 -8.56 -14.22
C LEU A 204 3.60 -10.03 -14.50
N ALA A 205 2.69 -10.78 -15.12
CA ALA A 205 2.98 -12.15 -15.54
C ALA A 205 4.09 -12.21 -16.57
N ASN A 206 4.12 -11.28 -17.53
CA ASN A 206 5.21 -11.20 -18.51
C ASN A 206 6.54 -10.82 -17.82
N LYS A 207 6.55 -9.81 -16.95
CA LYS A 207 7.75 -9.42 -16.19
C LYS A 207 8.27 -10.56 -15.30
N LEU A 208 7.37 -11.30 -14.66
CA LEU A 208 7.74 -12.48 -13.89
C LEU A 208 8.29 -13.59 -14.78
N LEU A 209 7.70 -13.83 -15.96
CA LEU A 209 8.25 -14.78 -16.92
C LEU A 209 9.67 -14.42 -17.34
N ASP A 210 9.91 -13.16 -17.70
CA ASP A 210 11.25 -12.69 -18.08
C ASP A 210 12.27 -12.91 -16.95
N ARG A 211 11.86 -12.64 -15.70
CA ARG A 211 12.67 -12.92 -14.52
C ARG A 211 12.98 -14.41 -14.34
N LEU A 212 12.01 -15.28 -14.53
CA LEU A 212 12.20 -16.73 -14.40
C LEU A 212 13.04 -17.30 -15.56
N ASN A 213 12.88 -16.75 -16.77
CA ASN A 213 13.57 -17.19 -17.98
C ASN A 213 15.10 -17.12 -17.85
N ILE A 214 15.62 -16.16 -17.07
CA ILE A 214 17.06 -16.05 -16.76
C ILE A 214 17.63 -17.37 -16.24
N TRP A 215 16.87 -18.09 -15.40
CA TRP A 215 17.28 -19.40 -14.89
C TRP A 215 16.69 -20.56 -15.68
N THR A 216 15.43 -20.49 -16.12
CA THR A 216 14.80 -21.65 -16.78
C THR A 216 15.37 -21.95 -18.17
N GLU A 217 15.92 -20.95 -18.85
CA GLU A 217 16.58 -21.11 -20.16
C GLU A 217 18.11 -21.31 -20.05
N SER A 218 18.68 -21.30 -18.86
CA SER A 218 20.12 -21.54 -18.65
C SER A 218 20.46 -23.04 -18.57
N SER A 219 21.74 -23.35 -18.40
CA SER A 219 22.21 -24.72 -18.13
C SER A 219 21.66 -25.28 -16.82
N LYS A 220 21.19 -24.43 -15.90
CA LYS A 220 20.69 -24.81 -14.56
C LYS A 220 21.71 -25.61 -13.74
N ASP A 221 23.00 -25.44 -14.05
CA ASP A 221 24.10 -25.95 -13.25
C ASP A 221 24.29 -25.12 -11.97
N GLU A 222 25.20 -25.56 -11.11
CA GLU A 222 25.43 -24.90 -9.82
C GLU A 222 25.87 -23.43 -9.98
N ALA A 223 26.73 -23.16 -10.97
CA ALA A 223 27.25 -21.81 -11.23
C ALA A 223 26.14 -20.86 -11.69
N THR A 224 25.33 -21.24 -12.68
CA THR A 224 24.21 -20.40 -13.16
C THR A 224 23.13 -20.23 -12.11
N THR A 225 22.88 -21.27 -11.30
CA THR A 225 21.94 -21.19 -10.18
C THR A 225 22.42 -20.21 -9.11
N ARG A 226 23.71 -20.24 -8.77
CA ARG A 226 24.30 -19.29 -7.80
C ARG A 226 24.25 -17.85 -8.31
N ALA A 227 24.64 -17.62 -9.57
CA ALA A 227 24.59 -16.29 -10.18
C ALA A 227 23.14 -15.73 -10.22
N PHE A 228 22.15 -16.58 -10.51
CA PHE A 228 20.75 -16.19 -10.43
C PHE A 228 20.35 -15.81 -9.00
N GLN A 229 20.71 -16.61 -8.00
CA GLN A 229 20.42 -16.31 -6.59
C GLN A 229 21.08 -15.01 -6.12
N GLU A 230 22.34 -14.77 -6.49
CA GLU A 230 23.06 -13.53 -6.16
C GLU A 230 22.40 -12.30 -6.78
N LYS A 231 21.96 -12.39 -8.04
CA LYS A 231 21.17 -11.31 -8.68
C LYS A 231 19.89 -11.00 -7.90
N ILE A 232 19.15 -12.03 -7.49
CA ILE A 232 17.90 -11.85 -6.73
C ILE A 232 18.18 -11.32 -5.32
N LYS A 233 19.28 -11.74 -4.67
CA LYS A 233 19.72 -11.18 -3.39
C LYS A 233 20.02 -9.69 -3.51
N TYR A 234 20.79 -9.28 -4.52
CA TYR A 234 21.08 -7.87 -4.74
C TYR A 234 19.80 -7.04 -4.98
N GLU A 235 18.84 -7.59 -5.73
CA GLU A 235 17.54 -6.95 -5.91
C GLU A 235 16.78 -6.80 -4.58
N ALA A 236 16.76 -7.85 -3.75
CA ALA A 236 16.12 -7.82 -2.44
C ALA A 236 16.78 -6.82 -1.48
N GLU A 237 18.11 -6.70 -1.52
CA GLU A 237 18.87 -5.70 -0.75
C GLU A 237 18.56 -4.26 -1.16
N ASN A 238 18.21 -4.01 -2.42
CA ASN A 238 17.73 -2.70 -2.85
C ASN A 238 16.27 -2.47 -2.42
N LEU A 239 15.42 -3.48 -2.58
CA LEU A 239 13.99 -3.41 -2.27
C LEU A 239 13.70 -3.29 -0.78
N LYS A 240 14.53 -3.88 0.10
CA LYS A 240 14.35 -3.77 1.55
C LYS A 240 14.51 -2.35 2.07
N MET A 241 15.21 -1.51 1.32
CA MET A 241 15.41 -0.09 1.63
C MET A 241 14.14 0.72 1.40
N GLU A 242 13.05 0.12 0.94
CA GLU A 242 11.76 0.77 0.78
C GLU A 242 10.90 0.73 2.04
N SER A 243 9.94 1.64 2.12
CA SER A 243 8.94 1.64 3.18
C SER A 243 8.11 0.37 3.04
N PHE A 244 8.01 -0.38 4.12
CA PHE A 244 7.43 -1.71 4.17
C PHE A 244 8.11 -2.70 3.21
N GLY A 245 9.34 -2.41 2.76
CA GLY A 245 10.05 -3.18 1.75
C GLY A 245 10.30 -4.62 2.19
N VAL A 246 10.76 -4.81 3.43
CA VAL A 246 10.94 -6.15 4.02
C VAL A 246 9.60 -6.88 4.14
N GLU A 247 8.55 -6.21 4.59
CA GLU A 247 7.22 -6.80 4.73
C GLU A 247 6.59 -7.18 3.37
N LEU A 248 6.83 -6.39 2.33
CA LEU A 248 6.42 -6.67 0.95
C LEU A 248 7.20 -7.84 0.38
N LEU A 249 8.53 -7.85 0.52
CA LEU A 249 9.38 -8.97 0.10
C LEU A 249 8.91 -10.26 0.76
N ASN A 250 8.67 -10.24 2.07
CA ASN A 250 8.13 -11.39 2.79
C ASN A 250 6.76 -11.84 2.24
N ALA A 251 5.83 -10.91 1.99
CA ALA A 251 4.52 -11.22 1.43
C ALA A 251 4.63 -11.86 0.03
N ILE A 252 5.48 -11.31 -0.84
CA ILE A 252 5.75 -11.85 -2.19
C ILE A 252 6.37 -13.25 -2.06
N GLY A 253 7.38 -13.40 -1.21
CA GLY A 253 8.14 -14.63 -1.06
C GLY A 253 7.28 -15.79 -0.56
N VAL A 254 6.41 -15.53 0.43
CA VAL A 254 5.45 -16.54 0.92
C VAL A 254 4.54 -17.04 -0.20
N ILE A 255 4.03 -16.14 -1.06
CA ILE A 255 3.16 -16.52 -2.18
C ILE A 255 3.92 -17.34 -3.22
N TYR A 256 5.13 -16.91 -3.60
CA TYR A 256 5.94 -17.63 -4.58
C TYR A 256 6.28 -19.05 -4.10
N ILE A 257 6.69 -19.19 -2.84
CA ILE A 257 6.93 -20.50 -2.22
C ILE A 257 5.64 -21.31 -2.20
N GLN A 258 4.52 -20.73 -1.78
CA GLN A 258 3.24 -21.43 -1.71
C GLN A 258 2.79 -21.94 -3.08
N LYS A 259 2.80 -21.10 -4.12
CA LYS A 259 2.37 -21.49 -5.48
C LYS A 259 3.31 -22.53 -6.09
N GLY A 260 4.63 -22.32 -5.97
CA GLY A 260 5.62 -23.27 -6.46
C GLY A 260 5.52 -24.63 -5.76
N THR A 261 5.47 -24.66 -4.43
CA THR A 261 5.37 -25.92 -3.67
C THR A 261 4.02 -26.62 -3.88
N THR A 262 2.92 -25.87 -4.05
CA THR A 262 1.61 -26.45 -4.37
C THR A 262 1.64 -27.21 -5.68
N LEU A 263 2.25 -26.63 -6.72
CA LEU A 263 2.45 -27.33 -7.99
C LEU A 263 3.30 -28.59 -7.79
N LEU A 264 4.47 -28.49 -7.15
CA LEU A 264 5.37 -29.63 -6.97
C LEU A 264 4.75 -30.77 -6.14
N LYS A 265 3.98 -30.44 -5.09
CA LYS A 265 3.27 -31.44 -4.26
C LYS A 265 2.12 -32.10 -5.02
N SER A 266 1.43 -31.36 -5.88
CA SER A 266 0.35 -31.92 -6.71
C SER A 266 0.82 -33.00 -7.68
N GLN A 267 2.13 -33.04 -8.00
CA GLN A 267 2.71 -34.08 -8.86
C GLN A 267 3.07 -35.37 -8.10
N LYS A 268 3.28 -35.30 -6.79
CA LYS A 268 3.78 -36.44 -5.98
C LYS A 268 2.69 -37.28 -5.32
N PHE A 269 1.44 -36.80 -5.29
CA PHE A 269 0.38 -37.43 -4.51
C PHE A 269 -0.87 -37.69 -5.37
N LEU A 270 -1.36 -38.93 -5.36
CA LEU A 270 -2.59 -39.37 -6.02
C LEU A 270 -3.81 -38.60 -5.47
N GLY A 271 -4.13 -37.46 -6.08
CA GLY A 271 -5.41 -36.74 -6.00
C GLY A 271 -5.75 -35.99 -4.71
N ILE A 272 -5.41 -36.52 -3.52
CA ILE A 272 -5.99 -36.02 -2.25
C ILE A 272 -5.18 -34.86 -1.63
N GLY A 273 -3.86 -34.84 -1.77
CA GLY A 273 -3.00 -33.77 -1.21
C GLY A 273 -3.20 -32.39 -1.84
N GLY A 274 -3.64 -32.33 -3.10
CA GLY A 274 -3.96 -31.07 -3.79
C GLY A 274 -5.25 -30.42 -3.28
N PHE A 275 -6.22 -31.22 -2.83
CA PHE A 275 -7.50 -30.74 -2.30
C PHE A 275 -7.33 -30.04 -0.94
N PHE A 276 -6.56 -30.65 -0.02
CA PHE A 276 -6.27 -30.06 1.29
C PHE A 276 -5.52 -28.72 1.20
N ASN A 277 -4.54 -28.61 0.29
CA ASN A 277 -3.84 -27.34 0.09
C ASN A 277 -4.76 -26.24 -0.45
N LYS A 278 -5.68 -26.57 -1.38
CA LYS A 278 -6.70 -25.61 -1.88
C LYS A 278 -7.67 -25.16 -0.79
N ILE A 279 -8.10 -26.07 0.10
CA ILE A 279 -8.95 -25.70 1.25
C ILE A 279 -8.19 -24.77 2.19
N LYS A 280 -6.94 -25.10 2.52
CA LYS A 280 -6.09 -24.26 3.38
C LYS A 280 -5.88 -22.87 2.78
N GLU A 281 -5.67 -22.78 1.47
CA GLU A 281 -5.53 -21.51 0.75
C GLU A 281 -6.81 -20.67 0.84
N LYS A 282 -7.98 -21.26 0.59
CA LYS A 282 -9.27 -20.57 0.75
C LYS A 282 -9.50 -20.11 2.20
N GLY A 283 -9.15 -20.92 3.18
CA GLY A 283 -9.25 -20.56 4.61
C GLY A 283 -8.36 -19.37 4.98
N ASN A 284 -7.13 -19.34 4.47
CA ASN A 284 -6.23 -18.20 4.66
C ASN A 284 -6.79 -16.92 4.04
N ILE A 285 -7.37 -16.99 2.84
CA ILE A 285 -8.00 -15.82 2.19
C ILE A 285 -9.16 -15.28 3.05
N VAL A 286 -10.03 -16.14 3.59
CA VAL A 286 -11.12 -15.71 4.48
C VAL A 286 -10.57 -15.05 5.74
N LYS A 287 -9.51 -15.60 6.32
CA LYS A 287 -8.83 -14.99 7.47
C LYS A 287 -8.23 -13.62 7.12
N ASP A 288 -7.62 -13.47 5.95
CA ASP A 288 -7.03 -12.20 5.51
C ASP A 288 -8.11 -11.14 5.27
N ILE A 289 -9.25 -11.52 4.68
CA ILE A 289 -10.42 -10.63 4.54
C ILE A 289 -10.92 -10.19 5.91
N PHE A 290 -11.15 -11.15 6.83
CA PHE A 290 -11.64 -10.86 8.17
C PHE A 290 -10.70 -9.91 8.93
N THR A 291 -9.39 -10.19 8.88
CA THR A 291 -8.38 -9.35 9.57
C THR A 291 -8.24 -7.97 8.93
N THR A 292 -8.39 -7.85 7.61
CA THR A 292 -8.39 -6.54 6.93
C THR A 292 -9.61 -5.71 7.35
N ILE A 293 -10.80 -6.31 7.35
CA ILE A 293 -12.05 -5.65 7.75
C ILE A 293 -12.00 -5.25 9.23
N SER A 294 -11.59 -6.15 10.11
CA SER A 294 -11.55 -5.85 11.55
C SER A 294 -10.58 -4.71 11.89
N SER A 295 -9.49 -4.58 11.13
CA SER A 295 -8.52 -3.50 11.30
C SER A 295 -9.07 -2.16 10.86
N ALA A 296 -9.81 -2.13 9.74
CA ALA A 296 -10.48 -0.92 9.29
C ALA A 296 -11.53 -0.45 10.30
N LEU A 297 -12.29 -1.39 10.87
CA LEU A 297 -13.26 -1.09 11.93
C LEU A 297 -12.58 -0.54 13.20
N ASP A 298 -11.48 -1.13 13.65
CA ASP A 298 -10.73 -0.63 14.82
C ASP A 298 -10.15 0.78 14.58
N ALA A 299 -9.62 1.04 13.38
CA ALA A 299 -9.17 2.37 12.99
C ALA A 299 -10.31 3.40 13.01
N GLN A 300 -11.48 3.04 12.44
CA GLN A 300 -12.66 3.91 12.44
C GLN A 300 -13.17 4.18 13.87
N MET A 301 -13.30 3.14 14.70
CA MET A 301 -13.73 3.29 16.09
C MET A 301 -12.80 4.20 16.89
N THR A 302 -11.49 4.09 16.66
CA THR A 302 -10.49 4.94 17.33
C THR A 302 -10.61 6.40 16.87
N ALA A 303 -10.81 6.64 15.58
CA ALA A 303 -11.06 7.99 15.06
C ALA A 303 -12.34 8.61 15.64
N GLU A 304 -13.43 7.83 15.75
CA GLU A 304 -14.68 8.30 16.37
C GLU A 304 -14.51 8.59 17.87
N GLN A 305 -13.73 7.78 18.58
CA GLN A 305 -13.40 8.04 19.98
C GLN A 305 -12.61 9.34 20.11
N LEU A 306 -11.60 9.56 19.26
CA LEU A 306 -10.80 10.78 19.26
C LEU A 306 -11.65 12.02 18.97
N ALA A 307 -12.55 11.96 17.98
CA ALA A 307 -13.46 13.07 17.66
C ALA A 307 -14.43 13.39 18.80
N LYS A 308 -15.01 12.38 19.47
CA LYS A 308 -15.90 12.57 20.63
C LYS A 308 -15.17 13.13 21.82
N LEU A 309 -13.94 12.69 21.98
CA LEU A 309 -13.06 13.21 22.98
C LEU A 309 -12.80 14.69 22.63
N GLU A 310 -12.46 15.05 21.38
CA GLU A 310 -12.10 16.40 20.91
C GLU A 310 -13.13 17.48 21.28
N GLU A 311 -14.40 17.09 21.36
CA GLU A 311 -15.52 17.95 21.78
C GLU A 311 -15.53 18.28 23.29
N LYS A 312 -14.73 17.58 24.10
CA LYS A 312 -14.54 17.86 25.53
C LYS A 312 -13.29 18.74 25.68
N GLU A 313 -13.42 19.97 26.17
CA GLU A 313 -12.36 20.98 26.21
C GLU A 313 -11.17 20.67 27.16
N ASP A 314 -11.08 19.48 27.76
CA ASP A 314 -10.24 19.25 28.95
C ASP A 314 -9.12 18.24 28.70
N TRP A 315 -7.93 18.72 28.31
CA TRP A 315 -6.73 17.87 28.19
C TRP A 315 -5.40 18.58 28.03
N THR A 316 -4.38 17.85 28.50
CA THR A 316 -2.95 18.15 28.38
C THR A 316 -2.40 17.77 26.99
N SER A 317 -1.49 18.60 26.46
CA SER A 317 -0.84 18.44 25.14
C SER A 317 -0.24 17.04 24.93
N THR A 318 0.42 16.47 25.94
CA THR A 318 1.04 15.14 25.88
C THR A 318 0.05 14.02 25.57
N ARG A 319 -1.17 14.08 26.16
CA ARG A 319 -2.17 13.03 25.96
C ARG A 319 -2.76 13.06 24.56
N LYS A 320 -2.88 14.25 23.98
CA LYS A 320 -3.30 14.45 22.59
C LYS A 320 -2.33 13.79 21.62
N THR A 321 -1.03 14.04 21.78
CA THR A 321 0.01 13.43 20.94
C THR A 321 0.05 11.90 21.04
N GLU A 322 -0.15 11.34 22.23
CA GLU A 322 -0.23 9.86 22.40
C GLU A 322 -1.43 9.25 21.65
N LEU A 323 -2.59 9.91 21.71
CA LEU A 323 -3.80 9.47 21.02
C LEU A 323 -3.65 9.59 19.49
N GLU A 324 -3.05 10.68 19.01
CA GLU A 324 -2.74 10.88 17.58
C GLU A 324 -1.77 9.81 17.05
N LYS A 325 -0.73 9.46 17.83
CA LYS A 325 0.19 8.34 17.52
C LYS A 325 -0.55 7.01 17.43
N GLU A 326 -1.43 6.73 18.39
CA GLU A 326 -2.19 5.48 18.43
C GLU A 326 -3.15 5.39 17.22
N MET A 327 -3.85 6.47 16.91
CA MET A 327 -4.72 6.56 15.73
C MET A 327 -3.92 6.35 14.44
N THR A 328 -2.80 7.06 14.28
CA THR A 328 -1.92 6.95 13.10
C THR A 328 -1.43 5.51 12.92
N GLY A 329 -0.98 4.87 14.00
CA GLY A 329 -0.56 3.47 13.96
C GLY A 329 -1.67 2.51 13.51
N LYS A 330 -2.90 2.70 14.00
CA LYS A 330 -4.06 1.88 13.59
C LYS A 330 -4.50 2.12 12.15
N ILE A 331 -4.47 3.37 11.67
CA ILE A 331 -4.76 3.70 10.27
C ILE A 331 -3.70 3.08 9.35
N LEU A 332 -2.42 3.21 9.71
CA LEU A 332 -1.31 2.57 8.98
C LEU A 332 -1.49 1.06 8.93
N LEU A 333 -1.88 0.44 10.05
CA LEU A 333 -2.12 -0.99 10.15
C LEU A 333 -3.28 -1.47 9.26
N ALA A 334 -4.40 -0.75 9.27
CA ALA A 334 -5.55 -1.05 8.42
C ALA A 334 -5.19 -0.90 6.94
N SER A 335 -4.51 0.19 6.60
CA SER A 335 -4.08 0.50 5.24
C SER A 335 -3.07 -0.53 4.72
N TRP A 336 -2.08 -0.89 5.54
CA TRP A 336 -1.10 -1.94 5.23
C TRP A 336 -1.76 -3.30 5.01
N ARG A 337 -2.72 -3.70 5.85
CA ARG A 337 -3.44 -4.97 5.67
C ARG A 337 -4.23 -4.98 4.37
N GLY A 338 -4.87 -3.87 4.03
CA GLY A 338 -5.54 -3.69 2.75
C GLY A 338 -4.58 -3.81 1.56
N ALA A 339 -3.47 -3.06 1.59
CA ALA A 339 -2.41 -3.13 0.58
C ALA A 339 -1.88 -4.56 0.42
N LYS A 340 -1.54 -5.22 1.53
CA LYS A 340 -1.08 -6.61 1.55
C LYS A 340 -2.11 -7.57 0.95
N PHE A 341 -3.40 -7.39 1.24
CA PHE A 341 -4.46 -8.22 0.67
C PHE A 341 -4.54 -8.05 -0.86
N GLU A 342 -4.49 -6.81 -1.35
CA GLU A 342 -4.48 -6.51 -2.79
C GLU A 342 -3.27 -7.14 -3.49
N VAL A 343 -2.07 -6.86 -2.99
CA VAL A 343 -0.80 -7.40 -3.49
C VAL A 343 -0.84 -8.92 -3.50
N SER A 344 -1.31 -9.53 -2.42
CA SER A 344 -1.40 -10.98 -2.31
C SER A 344 -2.38 -11.59 -3.30
N GLY A 345 -3.47 -10.89 -3.61
CA GLY A 345 -4.41 -11.30 -4.66
C GLY A 345 -3.77 -11.24 -6.04
N VAL A 346 -3.17 -10.10 -6.40
CA VAL A 346 -2.56 -9.88 -7.72
C VAL A 346 -1.45 -10.90 -7.98
N LEU A 347 -0.57 -11.13 -7.00
CA LEU A 347 0.52 -12.09 -7.15
C LEU A 347 0.04 -13.54 -7.31
N ARG A 348 -1.05 -13.92 -6.64
CA ARG A 348 -1.65 -15.25 -6.84
C ARG A 348 -2.13 -15.41 -8.29
N ASP A 349 -2.84 -14.42 -8.82
CA ASP A 349 -3.33 -14.40 -10.21
C ASP A 349 -2.17 -14.43 -11.22
N VAL A 350 -1.11 -13.65 -10.96
CA VAL A 350 0.13 -13.63 -11.75
C VAL A 350 0.80 -15.02 -11.76
N CYS A 351 1.01 -15.63 -10.60
CA CYS A 351 1.60 -16.97 -10.51
C CYS A 351 0.73 -18.03 -11.20
N ASP A 352 -0.60 -17.92 -11.13
CA ASP A 352 -1.52 -18.83 -11.83
C ASP A 352 -1.39 -18.71 -13.35
N LYS A 353 -1.21 -17.49 -13.88
CA LYS A 353 -0.96 -17.27 -15.31
C LYS A 353 0.39 -17.86 -15.74
N VAL A 354 1.45 -17.62 -14.96
CA VAL A 354 2.81 -18.13 -15.21
C VAL A 354 2.92 -19.66 -15.14
N LEU A 355 2.15 -20.28 -14.24
CA LEU A 355 2.08 -21.73 -14.03
C LEU A 355 0.84 -22.38 -14.68
N SER A 356 0.23 -21.71 -15.64
CA SER A 356 -1.04 -22.15 -16.24
C SER A 356 -0.90 -23.48 -16.99
N LYS A 357 -1.99 -24.27 -16.99
CA LYS A 357 -2.02 -25.59 -17.65
C LYS A 357 -1.78 -25.56 -19.17
N SER A 358 -1.83 -24.37 -19.78
CA SER A 358 -1.48 -24.18 -21.21
C SER A 358 0.00 -24.44 -21.50
N VAL A 359 0.85 -24.41 -20.47
CA VAL A 359 2.29 -24.61 -20.57
C VAL A 359 2.65 -26.06 -20.23
N PRO A 360 3.59 -26.70 -20.96
CA PRO A 360 4.08 -28.04 -20.66
C PRO A 360 4.47 -28.23 -19.18
N LEU A 361 4.20 -29.40 -18.62
CA LEU A 361 4.37 -29.67 -17.20
C LEU A 361 5.83 -29.50 -16.75
N GLU A 362 6.77 -29.96 -17.57
CA GLU A 362 8.21 -29.87 -17.33
C GLU A 362 8.62 -28.41 -17.14
N LYS A 363 8.17 -27.53 -18.04
CA LYS A 363 8.45 -26.09 -17.96
C LYS A 363 7.80 -25.46 -16.74
N ARG A 364 6.60 -25.89 -16.36
CA ARG A 364 5.95 -25.42 -15.13
C ARG A 364 6.69 -25.84 -13.88
N ILE A 365 7.27 -27.05 -13.86
CA ILE A 365 8.10 -27.52 -12.75
C ILE A 365 9.38 -26.67 -12.64
N GLU A 366 10.03 -26.34 -13.76
CA GLU A 366 11.18 -25.43 -13.77
C GLU A 366 10.81 -24.04 -13.21
N ARG A 367 9.73 -23.44 -13.72
CA ARG A 367 9.22 -22.15 -13.24
C ARG A 367 8.90 -22.18 -11.75
N ALA A 368 8.27 -23.25 -11.26
CA ALA A 368 7.96 -23.42 -9.85
C ALA A 368 9.21 -23.50 -8.95
N ARG A 369 10.29 -24.16 -9.42
CA ARG A 369 11.57 -24.18 -8.69
C ARG A 369 12.22 -22.80 -8.63
N ALA A 370 12.23 -22.07 -9.74
CA ALA A 370 12.72 -20.70 -9.77
C ALA A 370 11.92 -19.76 -8.84
N LEU A 371 10.58 -19.87 -8.83
CA LEU A 371 9.73 -19.13 -7.90
C LEU A 371 10.06 -19.42 -6.44
N ILE A 372 10.28 -20.69 -6.07
CA ILE A 372 10.66 -21.05 -4.70
C ILE A 372 12.01 -20.44 -4.33
N MET A 373 12.99 -20.44 -5.23
CA MET A 373 14.30 -19.81 -4.96
C MET A 373 14.17 -18.32 -4.72
N ILE A 374 13.43 -17.60 -5.57
CA ILE A 374 13.17 -16.16 -5.39
C ILE A 374 12.46 -15.93 -4.05
N GLY A 375 11.41 -16.72 -3.77
CA GLY A 375 10.62 -16.53 -2.58
C GLY A 375 11.37 -16.85 -1.29
N ALA A 376 12.29 -17.81 -1.31
CA ALA A 376 13.17 -18.09 -0.18
C ALA A 376 14.08 -16.89 0.13
N ILE A 377 14.73 -16.33 -0.89
CA ILE A 377 15.59 -15.15 -0.74
C ILE A 377 14.80 -13.97 -0.16
N PHE A 378 13.62 -13.68 -0.71
CA PHE A 378 12.78 -12.57 -0.24
C PHE A 378 12.29 -12.76 1.21
N CYS A 379 12.02 -14.00 1.63
CA CYS A 379 11.66 -14.31 3.01
C CYS A 379 12.84 -14.22 3.98
N GLU A 380 14.06 -14.46 3.50
CA GLU A 380 15.30 -14.39 4.28
C GLU A 380 15.79 -12.95 4.48
N THR A 381 15.38 -12.01 3.62
CA THR A 381 15.78 -10.60 3.72
C THR A 381 15.35 -9.99 5.06
N GLN A 382 16.30 -9.33 5.74
CA GLN A 382 16.09 -8.68 7.03
C GLN A 382 16.44 -7.19 6.94
N PRO A 383 15.81 -6.33 7.78
CA PRO A 383 16.17 -4.93 7.87
C PRO A 383 17.59 -4.77 8.41
N ASP A 384 18.28 -3.70 8.01
CA ASP A 384 19.62 -3.39 8.53
C ASP A 384 19.55 -2.99 10.01
N PRO A 385 20.54 -3.41 10.83
CA PRO A 385 20.60 -3.01 12.23
C PRO A 385 20.66 -1.48 12.36
N GLY A 386 19.70 -0.90 13.07
CA GLY A 386 19.64 0.55 13.30
C GLY A 386 19.07 1.36 12.13
N ASP A 387 18.37 0.72 11.18
CA ASP A 387 17.65 1.44 10.12
C ASP A 387 16.57 2.35 10.71
N GLU A 388 16.90 3.64 10.84
CA GLU A 388 15.99 4.68 11.32
C GLU A 388 14.82 4.90 10.34
N GLY A 389 14.92 4.49 9.08
CA GLY A 389 13.90 4.69 8.05
C GLY A 389 12.59 3.92 8.26
N ARG A 390 12.50 3.06 9.29
CA ARG A 390 11.38 2.15 9.58
C ARG A 390 10.38 2.64 10.63
N VAL A 391 10.23 3.95 10.75
CA VAL A 391 9.35 4.56 11.76
C VAL A 391 7.88 4.21 11.54
N PHE A 392 7.39 4.13 10.31
CA PHE A 392 5.99 3.79 10.04
C PHE A 392 5.67 2.34 10.44
N GLU A 393 6.61 1.44 10.18
CA GLU A 393 6.55 0.04 10.53
C GLU A 393 6.62 -0.15 12.06
N GLU A 394 7.44 0.66 12.73
CA GLU A 394 7.50 0.68 14.19
C GLU A 394 6.21 1.22 14.82
N LEU A 395 5.67 2.33 14.31
CA LEU A 395 4.37 2.89 14.73
C LEU A 395 3.25 1.86 14.56
N MET A 396 3.18 1.24 13.38
CA MET A 396 2.23 0.17 13.10
C MET A 396 2.43 -1.01 14.06
N ARG A 397 3.66 -1.49 14.26
CA ARG A 397 3.96 -2.62 15.16
C ARG A 397 3.56 -2.30 16.60
N ASN A 398 3.81 -1.09 17.07
CA ASN A 398 3.44 -0.67 18.42
C ASN A 398 1.92 -0.61 18.60
N SER A 399 1.15 -0.24 17.56
CA SER A 399 -0.32 -0.31 17.59
C SER A 399 -0.89 -1.73 17.70
N THR A 400 -0.14 -2.75 17.25
CA THR A 400 -0.58 -4.16 17.35
C THR A 400 -0.34 -4.79 18.73
N LYS A 401 0.60 -4.24 19.52
CA LYS A 401 0.88 -4.72 20.87
C LYS A 401 -0.25 -4.25 21.77
N LYS A 402 -1.06 -5.18 22.29
CA LYS A 402 -2.02 -4.87 23.37
C LYS A 402 -1.24 -4.18 24.50
N LYS A 403 -1.68 -3.00 24.93
CA LYS A 403 -1.23 -2.40 26.20
C LYS A 403 -1.59 -3.42 27.29
N VAL A 404 -0.57 -3.99 27.93
CA VAL A 404 -0.70 -4.91 29.07
C VAL A 404 -1.23 -4.16 30.28
#